data_AF-A0A2V6NH39-F1
#
_entry.id   AF-A0A2V6NH39-F1
#
_cell.length_a   1.000
_cell.length_b   1.000
_cell.length_c   1.000
_cell.angle_alpha   90.00
_cell.angle_beta   90.00
_cell.angle_gamma   90.00
#
_symmetry.space_group_name_H-M   'P 1'
#
loop_
_entity.id
_entity.type
_entity.pdbx_description
1 polymer ?
#
loop_
_entity_poly.entity_id
_entity_poly.type
_entity_poly.pdbx_seq_one_letter_code
_entity_poly.pdbx_strand_id
1 'polypeptide(L)' 'PREMTIKQFAEEIIRITGTKSGMEYRPLPEDDPKVRQPDITRAKKILGWEPRVNFDEGIRKTIDYFKQHTELVEGTTK' A
#
# COMPACT_ATOMS: atom_id res chain seq x y z
N PRO A 1 3.35 11.25 -7.32
CA PRO A 1 2.95 9.82 -7.22
C PRO A 1 4.09 8.89 -7.65
N ARG A 2 4.41 7.89 -6.82
CA ARG A 2 5.39 6.84 -7.16
C ARG A 2 4.62 5.64 -7.70
N GLU A 3 4.83 5.28 -8.97
CA GLU A 3 4.25 4.06 -9.53
C GLU A 3 5.01 2.83 -9.05
N MET A 4 4.28 1.74 -8.83
CA MET A 4 4.82 0.41 -8.58
C MET A 4 3.79 -0.64 -9.00
N THR A 5 4.28 -1.82 -9.35
CA THR A 5 3.43 -2.99 -9.59
C THR A 5 2.82 -3.50 -8.28
N ILE A 6 1.73 -4.28 -8.36
CA ILE A 6 1.16 -4.95 -7.18
C ILE A 6 2.16 -5.92 -6.53
N LYS A 7 3.01 -6.57 -7.33
CA LYS A 7 4.10 -7.41 -6.84
C LYS A 7 5.08 -6.62 -5.96
N GLN A 8 5.59 -5.50 -6.48
CA GLN A 8 6.50 -4.63 -5.73
C GLN A 8 5.84 -4.07 -4.46
N PHE A 9 4.55 -3.70 -4.55
CA PHE A 9 3.80 -3.26 -3.38
C PHE A 9 3.79 -4.36 -2.30
N ALA A 10 3.45 -5.61 -2.67
CA ALA A 10 3.42 -6.72 -1.73
C ALA A 10 4.81 -7.03 -1.13
N GLU A 11 5.87 -7.01 -1.95
CA GLU A 11 7.26 -7.19 -1.50
C GLU A 11 7.68 -6.12 -0.48
N GLU A 12 7.33 -4.86 -0.71
CA GLU A 12 7.62 -3.76 0.21
C GLU A 12 6.85 -3.89 1.54
N ILE A 13 5.59 -4.31 1.50
CA ILE A 13 4.81 -4.59 2.73
C ILE A 13 5.48 -5.72 3.53
N ILE A 14 5.88 -6.81 2.87
CA ILE A 14 6.57 -7.92 3.53
C ILE A 14 7.88 -7.44 4.16
N ARG A 15 8.68 -6.64 3.43
CA ARG A 15 9.92 -6.05 3.94
C ARG A 15 9.70 -5.15 5.16
N ILE A 16 8.69 -4.29 5.13
CA ILE A 16 8.41 -3.32 6.21
C ILE A 16 7.86 -4.02 7.45
N THR A 17 6.98 -5.01 7.27
CA THR A 17 6.33 -5.74 8.38
C THR A 17 7.20 -6.85 8.95
N GLY A 18 8.13 -7.41 8.16
CA GLY A 18 8.88 -8.61 8.52
C GLY A 18 8.02 -9.87 8.57
N THR A 19 6.80 -9.85 7.99
CA THR A 19 5.91 -11.01 8.01
C THR A 19 6.50 -12.17 7.19
N LYS A 20 6.11 -13.39 7.57
CA LYS A 20 6.38 -14.61 6.80
C LYS A 20 5.23 -15.01 5.87
N SER A 21 4.20 -14.16 5.75
CA SER A 21 3.08 -14.38 4.83
C SER A 21 3.59 -14.56 3.39
N GLY A 22 3.11 -15.59 2.73
CA GLY A 22 3.41 -15.84 1.32
C GLY A 22 2.65 -14.88 0.38
N MET A 23 3.01 -14.92 -0.90
CA MET A 23 2.32 -14.20 -1.97
C MET A 23 1.52 -15.19 -2.82
N GLU A 24 0.22 -14.96 -2.97
CA GLU A 24 -0.65 -15.74 -3.83
C GLU A 24 -1.04 -14.91 -5.06
N TYR A 25 -0.97 -15.51 -6.26
CA TYR A 25 -1.36 -14.86 -7.50
C TYR A 25 -2.79 -15.26 -7.87
N ARG A 26 -3.65 -14.26 -8.08
CA ARG A 26 -5.03 -14.46 -8.52
C ARG A 26 -5.30 -13.70 -9.82
N PRO A 27 -6.29 -14.12 -10.60
CA PRO A 27 -6.74 -13.36 -11.77
C PRO A 27 -7.12 -11.92 -11.39
N LEU A 28 -6.85 -10.98 -12.30
CA LEU A 28 -7.27 -9.59 -12.14
C LEU A 28 -8.81 -9.51 -12.13
N PRO A 29 -9.44 -8.81 -11.17
CA PRO A 29 -10.87 -8.53 -11.24
C PRO A 29 -11.22 -7.72 -12.50
N GLU A 30 -12.43 -7.91 -13.04
CA GLU A 30 -12.85 -7.27 -14.29
C GLU A 30 -12.82 -5.74 -14.23
N ASP A 31 -13.20 -5.17 -13.10
CA ASP A 31 -13.28 -3.71 -12.88
C ASP A 31 -11.96 -3.06 -12.44
N ASP A 32 -10.87 -3.83 -12.37
CA ASP A 32 -9.65 -3.38 -11.71
C ASP A 32 -8.73 -2.65 -12.70
N PRO A 33 -8.35 -1.38 -12.44
CA PRO A 33 -7.53 -0.62 -13.35
C PRO A 33 -6.12 -1.21 -13.46
N LYS A 34 -5.64 -1.38 -14.70
CA LYS A 34 -4.29 -1.91 -14.99
C LYS A 34 -3.17 -0.98 -14.55
N VAL A 35 -3.44 0.33 -14.45
CA VAL A 35 -2.49 1.37 -14.03
C VAL A 35 -3.07 2.10 -12.81
N ARG A 36 -2.27 2.18 -11.73
CA ARG A 36 -2.68 2.79 -10.45
C ARG A 36 -1.91 4.08 -10.14
N GLN A 37 -1.48 4.81 -11.15
CA GLN A 37 -0.80 6.09 -11.00
C GLN A 37 -1.67 7.25 -11.51
N PRO A 38 -2.18 8.12 -10.62
CA PRO A 38 -2.91 9.30 -11.05
C PRO A 38 -1.95 10.38 -11.60
N ASP A 39 -2.35 11.04 -12.70
CA ASP A 39 -1.74 12.31 -13.10
C ASP A 39 -2.20 13.42 -12.15
N ILE A 40 -1.23 14.02 -11.44
CA ILE A 40 -1.46 15.09 -10.46
C ILE A 40 -1.05 16.47 -10.97
N THR A 41 -0.78 16.62 -12.26
CA THR A 41 -0.31 17.88 -12.89
C THR A 41 -1.24 19.04 -12.58
N ARG A 42 -2.56 18.83 -12.65
CA ARG A 42 -3.56 19.88 -12.37
C ARG A 42 -3.52 20.34 -10.91
N ALA A 43 -3.41 19.41 -9.97
CA ALA A 43 -3.33 19.73 -8.54
C ALA A 43 -2.04 20.49 -8.20
N LYS A 44 -0.90 20.08 -8.79
CA LYS A 44 0.37 20.81 -8.65
C LYS A 44 0.27 22.24 -9.17
N LYS A 45 -0.28 22.44 -10.38
CA LYS A 45 -0.36 23.76 -11.03
C LYS A 45 -1.31 24.73 -10.34
N ILE A 46 -2.51 24.26 -9.97
CA ILE A 46 -3.57 25.13 -9.45
C ILE A 46 -3.48 25.31 -7.94
N LEU A 47 -3.09 24.26 -7.22
CA LEU A 47 -3.15 24.23 -5.75
C LEU A 47 -1.76 24.26 -5.11
N GLY A 48 -0.68 24.16 -5.89
CA GLY A 48 0.67 23.93 -5.35
C GLY A 48 0.75 22.63 -4.55
N TRP A 49 -0.16 21.68 -4.81
CA TRP A 49 -0.32 20.48 -4.00
C TRP A 49 0.45 19.30 -4.59
N GLU A 50 1.12 18.56 -3.71
CA GLU A 50 1.71 17.26 -4.01
C GLU A 50 1.75 16.38 -2.75
N PRO A 51 1.80 15.04 -2.90
CA PRO A 51 1.91 14.15 -1.74
C PRO A 51 3.23 14.40 -1.00
N ARG A 52 3.13 14.63 0.31
CA ARG A 52 4.28 14.88 1.19
C ARG A 52 4.75 13.64 1.96
N VAL A 53 3.87 12.66 2.09
CA VAL A 53 4.14 11.38 2.76
C VAL A 53 4.58 10.38 1.69
N ASN A 54 5.77 9.81 1.86
CA ASN A 54 6.25 8.75 0.97
C ASN A 54 5.64 7.39 1.35
N PHE A 55 5.89 6.38 0.50
CA PHE A 55 5.34 5.04 0.69
C PHE A 55 5.70 4.43 2.05
N ASP A 56 7.00 4.33 2.37
CA ASP A 56 7.49 3.75 3.62
C ASP A 56 6.88 4.40 4.86
N GLU A 57 6.85 5.73 4.90
CA GLU A 57 6.27 6.50 5.99
C GLU A 57 4.76 6.22 6.13
N GLY A 58 4.03 6.23 5.00
CA GLY A 58 2.59 5.97 4.98
C GLY A 58 2.25 4.56 5.46
N ILE A 59 3.01 3.55 5.03
CA ILE A 59 2.82 2.16 5.47
C ILE A 59 3.12 2.01 6.96
N ARG A 60 4.22 2.60 7.47
CA ARG A 60 4.55 2.54 8.91
C ARG A 60 3.43 3.15 9.76
N LYS A 61 2.94 4.34 9.39
CA LYS A 61 1.80 4.98 10.07
C LYS A 61 0.55 4.10 10.05
N THR A 62 0.29 3.43 8.93
CA THR A 62 -0.84 2.50 8.79
C THR A 62 -0.69 1.30 9.73
N ILE A 63 0.50 0.69 9.79
CA ILE A 63 0.80 -0.42 10.71
C ILE A 63 0.59 0.01 12.16
N ASP A 64 1.12 1.17 12.55
CA ASP A 64 1.01 1.68 13.92
C ASP A 64 -0.45 1.96 14.30
N TYR A 65 -1.25 2.50 13.37
CA TYR A 65 -2.69 2.66 13.57
C TYR A 65 -3.37 1.32 13.88
N PHE A 66 -3.15 0.29 13.06
CA PHE A 66 -3.78 -1.03 13.29
C PHE A 66 -3.30 -1.69 14.58
N LYS A 67 -2.02 -1.57 14.95
CA LYS A 67 -1.53 -2.07 16.26
C LYS A 67 -2.29 -1.48 17.46
N GLN A 68 -2.81 -0.27 17.32
CA GLN A 68 -3.56 0.41 18.38
C GLN A 68 -5.08 0.18 18.32
N HIS A 69 -5.63 -0.18 17.15
CA HIS A 69 -7.08 -0.17 16.89
C HIS A 69 -7.65 -1.52 16.45
N THR A 70 -6.83 -2.57 16.33
CA THR A 70 -7.34 -3.94 16.15
C THR A 70 -7.12 -4.73 17.42
N GLU A 71 -8.15 -5.46 17.85
CA GLU A 71 -7.94 -6.59 18.75
C GLU A 71 -7.05 -7.58 18.02
N LEU A 72 -5.89 -7.90 18.60
CA LEU A 72 -5.04 -8.95 18.08
C LEU A 72 -5.81 -10.26 18.19
N VAL A 73 -6.36 -10.74 17.08
CA VAL A 73 -6.83 -12.12 17.00
C VAL A 73 -5.57 -12.99 17.01
N GLU A 74 -5.23 -13.54 18.18
CA GLU A 74 -4.18 -14.53 18.28
C GLU A 74 -4.52 -15.72 17.39
N GLY A 75 -3.74 -15.88 16.31
CA GLY A 75 -3.62 -17.12 15.56
C GLY A 75 -4.86 -17.58 14.80
N THR A 76 -4.85 -17.43 13.48
CA THR A 76 -5.28 -18.54 12.63
C THR A 76 -4.36 -18.61 11.43
N THR A 77 -3.19 -19.23 11.64
CA THR A 77 -2.49 -19.88 10.54
C THR A 77 -3.24 -21.19 10.31
N LYS A 78 -4.03 -21.26 9.23
CA LYS A 78 -4.35 -22.55 8.61
C LYS A 78 -3.21 -22.93 7.69
#